data_AF-A0A024HPH7-F1
#
_entry.id   AF-A0A024HPH7-F1
#
_cell.length_a   1.000
_cell.length_b   1.000
_cell.length_c   1.000
_cell.angle_alpha   90.00
_cell.angle_beta   90.00
_cell.angle_gamma   90.00
#
_symmetry.space_group_name_H-M   'P 1'
#
loop_
_entity.id
_entity.type
_entity.pdbx_description
1 polymer ?
#
loop_
_entity_poly.entity_id
_entity_poly.type
_entity_poly.pdbx_seq_one_letter_code
_entity_poly.pdbx_strand_id
1 'polypeptide(L)'
;MALNSQFHNVYLSMPMEASLLPELQGLPYWGRAVHEILQEVNPLLMRRLAEGQRLKAYIERKQDYLQGEAARLEREWRRLNPLGADTGYLARANWQRHCKLAVRELLIDELAKSLIGSTADL
;
A
#
# COMPACT_ATOMS: atom_id res chain seq x y z
N MET A 1 3.86 -20.47 -16.97
CA MET A 1 4.03 -19.99 -15.58
C MET A 1 3.36 -18.63 -15.48
N ALA A 2 2.16 -18.56 -14.89
CA ALA A 2 1.39 -17.33 -14.77
C ALA A 2 1.03 -17.13 -13.29
N LEU A 3 1.92 -16.46 -12.55
CA LEU A 3 1.73 -16.07 -11.15
C LEU A 3 1.31 -14.60 -11.00
N ASN A 4 0.77 -13.98 -12.06
CA ASN A 4 0.48 -12.54 -12.09
C ASN A 4 -1.01 -12.17 -12.24
N SER A 5 -1.95 -13.13 -12.15
CA SER A 5 -3.37 -12.84 -12.44
C SER A 5 -4.25 -12.63 -11.19
N GLN A 6 -3.91 -13.22 -10.04
CA GLN A 6 -4.78 -13.14 -8.86
C GLN A 6 -4.69 -11.79 -8.13
N PHE A 7 -3.54 -11.13 -8.15
CA PHE A 7 -3.38 -9.82 -7.52
C PHE A 7 -3.91 -8.66 -8.38
N HIS A 8 -4.02 -8.84 -9.71
CA HIS A 8 -4.42 -7.74 -10.60
C HIS A 8 -5.91 -7.38 -10.45
N ASN A 9 -6.77 -8.35 -10.09
CA ASN A 9 -8.19 -8.09 -9.83
C ASN A 9 -8.44 -7.42 -8.48
N VAL A 10 -7.59 -7.65 -7.47
CA VAL A 10 -7.74 -7.01 -6.15
C VAL A 10 -7.43 -5.51 -6.19
N TYR A 11 -6.47 -5.08 -7.03
CA TYR A 11 -6.08 -3.66 -7.11
C TYR A 11 -7.01 -2.76 -7.93
N LEU A 12 -7.80 -3.34 -8.84
CA LEU A 12 -8.72 -2.61 -9.71
C LEU A 12 -10.18 -2.63 -9.24
N SER A 13 -10.58 -3.57 -8.39
CA SER A 13 -11.83 -3.47 -7.63
C SER A 13 -11.52 -2.92 -6.24
N MET A 14 -11.51 -1.59 -6.06
CA MET A 14 -11.67 -1.04 -4.71
C MET A 14 -13.02 -1.55 -4.17
N PRO A 15 -13.07 -2.41 -3.14
CA PRO A 15 -14.33 -2.77 -2.55
C PRO A 15 -14.82 -1.54 -1.79
N MET A 16 -15.98 -1.03 -2.20
CA MET A 16 -16.72 0.01 -1.48
C MET A 16 -17.01 -0.38 -0.01
N GLU A 17 -16.76 -1.65 0.34
CA GLU A 17 -16.85 -2.27 1.67
C GLU A 17 -15.80 -1.76 2.68
N ALA A 18 -14.64 -1.25 2.24
CA ALA A 18 -13.64 -0.65 3.14
C ALA A 18 -14.16 0.62 3.85
N SER A 19 -15.24 1.22 3.35
CA SER A 19 -15.95 2.34 3.97
C SER A 19 -16.84 1.93 5.16
N LEU A 20 -17.08 0.63 5.36
CA LEU A 20 -18.06 0.09 6.30
C LEU A 20 -17.45 -0.43 7.62
N LEU A 21 -16.13 -0.46 7.75
CA LEU A 21 -15.46 -0.84 9.00
C LEU A 21 -15.21 0.41 9.87
N PRO A 22 -15.78 0.50 11.09
CA PRO A 22 -15.55 1.64 12.00
C PRO A 22 -14.06 1.88 12.29
N GLU A 23 -13.26 0.81 12.27
CA GLU A 23 -11.81 0.81 12.51
C GLU A 23 -11.02 1.49 11.38
N LEU A 24 -11.60 1.61 10.19
CA LEU A 24 -10.99 2.26 9.02
C LEU A 24 -11.40 3.73 8.84
N GLN A 25 -12.41 4.19 9.60
CA GLN A 25 -12.84 5.59 9.52
C GLN A 25 -11.74 6.53 10.01
N GLY A 26 -11.34 7.47 9.15
CA GLY A 26 -10.32 8.47 9.44
C GLY A 26 -8.88 8.03 9.12
N LEU A 27 -8.65 6.78 8.70
CA LEU A 27 -7.31 6.33 8.33
C LEU A 27 -6.91 6.82 6.91
N PRO A 28 -5.72 7.44 6.77
CA PRO A 28 -5.12 7.71 5.47
C PRO A 28 -4.97 6.45 4.60
N TYR A 29 -4.73 6.65 3.30
CA TYR A 29 -4.66 5.56 2.31
C TYR A 29 -3.75 4.40 2.74
N TRP A 30 -2.52 4.70 3.20
CA TRP A 30 -1.57 3.68 3.61
C TRP A 30 -1.98 2.94 4.89
N GLY A 31 -2.67 3.60 5.83
CA GLY A 31 -3.21 2.93 7.01
C GLY A 31 -4.29 1.90 6.65
N ARG A 32 -5.19 2.26 5.73
CA ARG A 32 -6.19 1.32 5.19
C ARG A 32 -5.54 0.15 4.45
N ALA A 33 -4.59 0.44 3.56
CA ALA A 33 -3.84 -0.60 2.84
C ALA A 33 -3.12 -1.56 3.81
N VAL A 34 -2.47 -1.05 4.86
CA VAL A 34 -1.81 -1.89 5.87
C VAL A 34 -2.82 -2.79 6.58
N HIS A 35 -3.96 -2.25 6.99
CA HIS A 35 -5.00 -3.05 7.63
C HIS A 35 -5.51 -4.17 6.73
N GLU A 36 -5.90 -3.85 5.49
CA GLU A 36 -6.42 -4.81 4.51
C GLU A 36 -5.40 -5.92 4.20
N ILE A 37 -4.15 -5.55 3.92
CA ILE A 37 -3.09 -6.53 3.61
C ILE A 37 -2.76 -7.37 4.84
N LEU A 38 -2.75 -6.78 6.03
CA LEU A 38 -2.52 -7.52 7.27
C LEU A 38 -3.63 -8.54 7.52
N GLN A 39 -4.89 -8.17 7.28
CA GLN A 39 -6.03 -9.06 7.42
C GLN A 39 -5.97 -10.24 6.43
N GLU A 40 -5.57 -9.99 5.19
CA GLU A 40 -5.48 -11.01 4.14
C GLU A 40 -4.26 -11.93 4.33
N VAL A 41 -3.10 -11.35 4.59
CA VAL A 41 -1.80 -12.07 4.57
C VAL A 41 -1.46 -12.69 5.92
N ASN A 42 -1.82 -12.04 7.02
CA ASN A 42 -1.49 -12.52 8.37
C ASN A 42 -2.59 -12.18 9.39
N PRO A 43 -3.78 -12.82 9.26
CA PRO A 43 -4.90 -12.59 10.18
C PRO A 43 -4.59 -12.97 11.63
N LEU A 44 -3.64 -13.89 11.86
CA LEU A 44 -3.22 -14.25 13.22
C LEU A 44 -2.52 -13.10 13.92
N LEU A 45 -1.58 -12.44 13.23
CA LEU A 45 -0.91 -11.25 13.75
C LEU A 45 -1.92 -10.12 14.00
N MET A 46 -2.87 -9.91 13.09
CA MET A 46 -3.93 -8.92 13.27
C MET A 46 -4.72 -9.14 14.56
N ARG A 47 -5.15 -10.39 14.83
CA ARG A 47 -5.87 -10.75 16.06
C ARG A 47 -5.03 -10.49 17.30
N ARG A 48 -3.76 -10.90 17.31
CA ARG A 48 -2.85 -10.66 18.44
C ARG A 48 -2.65 -9.17 18.73
N LEU A 49 -2.45 -8.37 17.68
CA LEU A 49 -2.32 -6.92 17.81
C LEU A 49 -3.62 -6.28 18.33
N ALA A 50 -4.78 -6.79 17.93
CA ALA A 50 -6.08 -6.32 18.41
C ALA A 50 -6.31 -6.68 19.88
N GLU A 51 -6.05 -7.93 20.27
CA GLU A 51 -6.12 -8.42 21.66
C GLU A 51 -5.19 -7.62 22.59
N GLY A 52 -3.98 -7.30 22.11
CA GLY A 52 -3.03 -6.46 22.82
C GLY A 52 -3.29 -4.95 22.76
N GLN A 53 -4.39 -4.50 22.12
CA GLN A 53 -4.72 -3.08 21.90
C GLN A 53 -3.60 -2.27 21.18
N ARG A 54 -2.74 -2.95 20.41
CA ARG A 54 -1.59 -2.39 19.67
C ARG A 54 -1.86 -2.19 18.19
N LEU A 55 -2.96 -2.71 17.65
CA LEU A 55 -3.27 -2.70 16.22
C LEU A 55 -3.25 -1.29 15.61
N LYS A 56 -3.89 -0.32 16.26
CA LYS A 56 -3.93 1.07 15.74
C LYS A 56 -2.53 1.68 15.66
N ALA A 57 -1.75 1.60 16.73
CA ALA A 57 -0.39 2.12 16.77
C ALA A 57 0.55 1.41 15.76
N TYR A 58 0.34 0.12 15.53
CA TYR A 58 1.05 -0.64 14.50
C TYR A 58 0.74 -0.11 13.09
N ILE A 59 -0.55 0.07 12.79
CA ILE A 59 -1.01 0.60 11.50
C ILE A 59 -0.48 2.01 11.27
N GLU A 60 -0.56 2.90 12.27
CA GLU A 60 -0.05 4.27 12.17
C GLU A 60 1.46 4.31 11.88
N ARG A 61 2.26 3.50 12.60
CA ARG A 61 3.71 3.40 12.35
C ARG A 61 4.03 2.91 10.93
N LYS A 62 3.31 1.88 10.46
CA LYS A 62 3.50 1.36 9.10
C LYS A 62 3.05 2.36 8.04
N GLN A 63 1.96 3.08 8.29
CA GLN A 63 1.47 4.14 7.42
C GLN A 63 2.53 5.24 7.23
N ASP A 64 3.08 5.77 8.32
CA ASP A 64 4.06 6.87 8.24
C ASP A 64 5.32 6.44 7.47
N TYR A 65 5.78 5.21 7.74
CA TYR A 65 6.89 4.61 7.00
C TYR A 65 6.60 4.51 5.50
N LEU A 66 5.45 3.92 5.11
CA LEU A 66 5.07 3.74 3.71
C LEU A 66 4.85 5.07 2.99
N GLN A 67 4.32 6.08 3.68
CA GLN A 67 4.19 7.42 3.12
C GLN A 67 5.54 8.06 2.83
N GLY A 68 6.50 7.94 3.76
CA GLY A 68 7.87 8.40 3.55
C GLY A 68 8.57 7.69 2.39
N GLU A 69 8.46 6.37 2.35
CA GLU A 69 9.05 5.55 1.28
C GLU A 69 8.40 5.81 -0.08
N ALA A 70 7.08 6.02 -0.14
CA ALA A 70 6.41 6.40 -1.38
C ALA A 70 6.98 7.71 -1.94
N ALA A 71 7.14 8.73 -1.10
CA ALA A 71 7.71 10.01 -1.53
C ALA A 71 9.18 9.89 -1.96
N ARG A 72 9.95 8.98 -1.35
CA ARG A 72 11.34 8.68 -1.77
C ARG A 72 11.37 7.99 -3.13
N LEU A 73 10.61 6.92 -3.29
CA LEU A 73 10.55 6.11 -4.51
C LEU A 73 9.94 6.88 -5.69
N GLU A 74 8.95 7.74 -5.47
CA GLU A 74 8.42 8.60 -6.53
C GLU A 74 9.50 9.55 -7.05
N ARG A 75 10.32 10.14 -6.17
CA ARG A 75 11.45 11.00 -6.60
C ARG A 75 12.47 10.21 -7.42
N GLU A 76 12.77 8.99 -7.00
CA GLU A 76 13.68 8.09 -7.72
C GLU A 76 13.13 7.70 -9.09
N TRP A 77 11.87 7.26 -9.15
CA TRP A 77 11.19 6.89 -10.39
C TRP A 77 11.17 8.05 -11.39
N ARG A 78 10.88 9.28 -10.96
CA ARG A 78 10.88 10.47 -11.82
C ARG A 78 12.26 10.82 -12.37
N ARG A 79 13.34 10.51 -11.64
CA ARG A 79 14.72 10.68 -12.13
C ARG A 79 15.05 9.68 -13.23
N LEU A 80 14.56 8.44 -13.09
CA LEU A 80 14.76 7.37 -14.08
C LEU A 80 13.85 7.51 -15.30
N ASN A 81 12.71 8.19 -15.15
CA ASN A 81 11.70 8.37 -16.20
C ASN A 81 11.45 9.87 -16.42
N PRO A 82 12.40 10.62 -16.99
CA PRO A 82 12.26 12.06 -17.16
C PRO A 82 11.13 12.41 -18.14
N LEU A 83 10.40 13.47 -17.85
CA LEU A 83 9.35 14.01 -18.70
C LEU A 83 9.93 15.10 -19.60
N GLY A 84 9.69 15.01 -20.91
CA GLY A 84 10.15 16.04 -21.86
C GLY A 84 9.50 17.40 -21.60
N ALA A 85 10.22 18.48 -21.90
CA ALA A 85 9.76 19.85 -21.68
C ALA A 85 8.46 20.18 -22.46
N ASP A 86 8.32 19.63 -23.67
CA ASP A 86 7.18 19.89 -24.57
C ASP A 86 6.04 18.86 -24.42
N THR A 87 6.07 18.06 -23.35
CA THR A 87 5.04 17.03 -23.13
C THR A 87 3.68 17.69 -22.88
N GLY A 88 2.68 17.34 -23.70
CA GLY A 88 1.31 17.84 -23.56
C GLY A 88 0.62 17.37 -22.28
N TYR A 89 -0.44 18.08 -21.87
CA TYR A 89 -1.15 17.89 -20.59
C TYR A 89 -1.52 16.42 -20.28
N LEU A 90 -2.15 15.72 -21.22
CA LEU A 90 -2.58 14.33 -21.03
C LEU A 90 -1.41 13.38 -20.77
N ALA A 91 -0.31 13.56 -21.49
CA ALA A 91 0.89 12.74 -21.30
C ALA A 91 1.55 13.01 -19.94
N ARG A 92 1.51 14.26 -19.42
CA ARG A 92 1.96 14.55 -18.05
C ARG A 92 1.08 13.88 -17.00
N ALA A 93 -0.24 13.92 -17.19
CA ALA A 93 -1.18 13.28 -16.27
C ALA A 93 -0.97 11.75 -16.24
N ASN A 94 -0.81 11.12 -17.41
CA ASN A 94 -0.50 9.70 -17.53
C ASN A 94 0.84 9.36 -16.87
N TRP A 95 1.88 10.14 -17.12
CA TRP A 95 3.19 9.95 -16.50
C TRP A 95 3.11 10.02 -14.96
N GLN A 96 2.41 11.01 -14.41
CA GLN A 96 2.22 11.12 -12.96
C GLN A 96 1.43 9.93 -12.40
N ARG A 97 0.43 9.44 -13.15
CA ARG A 97 -0.32 8.22 -12.79
C ARG A 97 0.58 6.99 -12.78
N HIS A 98 1.42 6.80 -13.80
CA HIS A 98 2.36 5.68 -13.87
C HIS A 98 3.37 5.71 -12.72
N CYS A 99 3.91 6.90 -12.38
CA CYS A 99 4.77 7.08 -11.22
C CYS A 99 4.10 6.57 -9.94
N LYS A 100 2.87 7.02 -9.67
CA LYS A 100 2.13 6.64 -8.47
C LYS A 100 1.79 5.15 -8.44
N LEU A 101 1.39 4.58 -9.58
CA LEU A 101 1.06 3.16 -9.68
C LEU A 101 2.28 2.27 -9.46
N ALA A 102 3.40 2.55 -10.13
CA ALA A 102 4.63 1.77 -9.99
C ALA A 102 5.15 1.74 -8.55
N VAL A 103 5.16 2.91 -7.89
CA VAL A 103 5.58 3.00 -6.47
C VAL A 103 4.61 2.27 -5.56
N ARG A 104 3.30 2.40 -5.81
CA ARG A 104 2.26 1.74 -5.01
C ARG A 104 2.37 0.23 -5.11
N GLU A 105 2.47 -0.33 -6.31
CA GLU A 105 2.57 -1.78 -6.52
C GLU A 105 3.79 -2.36 -5.82
N LEU A 106 4.95 -1.71 -5.95
CA LEU A 106 6.18 -2.11 -5.27
C LEU A 106 6.01 -2.13 -3.74
N LEU A 107 5.49 -1.05 -3.17
CA LEU A 107 5.36 -0.94 -1.72
C LEU A 107 4.34 -1.91 -1.14
N ILE A 108 3.26 -2.20 -1.87
CA ILE A 108 2.28 -3.19 -1.42
C ILE A 108 2.89 -4.60 -1.45
N ASP A 109 3.61 -4.96 -2.52
CA ASP A 109 4.27 -6.26 -2.62
C ASP A 109 5.31 -6.46 -1.50
N GLU A 110 6.15 -5.44 -1.25
CA GLU A 110 7.11 -5.47 -0.16
C GLU A 110 6.45 -5.52 1.23
N LEU A 111 5.34 -4.80 1.42
CA LEU A 111 4.55 -4.88 2.65
C LEU A 111 4.01 -6.30 2.85
N ALA A 112 3.36 -6.88 1.85
CA ALA A 112 2.81 -8.23 1.91
C ALA A 112 3.90 -9.25 2.26
N LYS A 113 5.04 -9.22 1.56
CA LYS A 113 6.21 -10.05 1.86
C LYS A 113 6.69 -9.88 3.30
N SER A 114 6.73 -8.65 3.81
CA SER A 114 7.17 -8.38 5.19
C SER A 114 6.23 -8.93 6.26
N LEU A 115 4.95 -9.17 5.91
CA LEU A 115 3.91 -9.67 6.81
C LEU A 115 3.78 -11.18 6.78
N ILE A 116 4.17 -11.85 5.68
CA ILE A 116 4.21 -13.30 5.57
C ILE A 116 5.18 -13.86 6.61
N GLY A 117 4.66 -14.69 7.54
CA GLY A 117 5.47 -15.31 8.59
C GLY A 117 5.97 -14.37 9.68
N SER A 118 5.58 -13.09 9.66
CA SER A 118 5.90 -12.15 10.72
C SER A 118 5.17 -12.52 12.01
N THR A 119 5.91 -12.70 13.10
CA THR A 119 5.34 -12.94 14.44
C THR A 119 5.17 -11.65 15.24
N ALA A 120 5.88 -10.58 14.86
CA ALA A 120 6.02 -9.22 15.43
C ALA A 120 6.06 -9.04 16.96
N ASP A 121 5.90 -10.10 17.74
CA ASP A 121 6.23 -10.28 19.13
C ASP A 121 6.89 -11.68 19.27
N LEU A 122 8.21 -11.74 19.02
CA LEU A 122 9.15 -12.12 20.08
C LEU A 122 9.67 -10.80 20.66
#